data_AF-A0AA38PRX9-F1
#
_entry.id   AF-A0AA38PRX9-F1
#
_cell.length_a   1.000
_cell.length_b   1.000
_cell.length_c   1.000
_cell.angle_alpha   90.00
_cell.angle_beta   90.00
_cell.angle_gamma   90.00
#
_symmetry.space_group_name_H-M   'P 1'
#
loop_
_entity.id
_entity.type
_entity.pdbx_description
1 polymer ?
#
loop_
_entity_poly.entity_id
_entity_poly.type
_entity_poly.pdbx_seq_one_letter_code
_entity_poly.pdbx_strand_id
1 'polypeptide(L)'
;MSRALNTTRIIVSSNAEQYRVVEITGAPNGSYIRERILSKMCVPDNSFSRYSIYQSEIGAYALGDALSDSDLFKLCLQYGDPSGSLRLFVSTAPNRPPTRNEPEYPNNLTKPSNILLHTV
;
A
#
# COMPACT_ATOMS: atom_id res chain seq x y z
N MET A 1 -21.24 19.26 -3.02
CA MET A 1 -20.60 18.77 -1.78
C MET A 1 -19.50 17.79 -2.17
N SER A 2 -18.24 18.16 -1.98
CA SER A 2 -17.08 17.32 -2.30
C SER A 2 -17.00 16.13 -1.33
N ARG A 3 -17.21 14.90 -1.82
CA ARG A 3 -17.07 13.64 -1.07
C ARG A 3 -15.60 13.25 -0.88
N ALA A 4 -14.75 14.16 -0.42
CA ALA A 4 -13.38 13.80 -0.06
C ALA A 4 -13.40 12.84 1.14
N LEU A 5 -12.42 11.93 1.22
CA LEU A 5 -12.27 11.08 2.40
C LEU A 5 -12.01 11.95 3.65
N ASN A 6 -12.67 11.59 4.75
CA ASN A 6 -12.34 12.11 6.07
C ASN A 6 -10.92 11.66 6.49
N THR A 7 -10.45 12.04 7.67
CA THR A 7 -9.15 11.57 8.19
C THR A 7 -9.09 10.05 8.17
N THR A 8 -8.32 9.49 7.23
CA THR A 8 -8.33 8.06 6.93
C THR A 8 -6.90 7.57 6.71
N ARG A 9 -6.56 6.54 7.48
CA ARG A 9 -5.34 5.75 7.30
C ARG A 9 -5.73 4.35 6.86
N ILE A 10 -4.91 3.76 6.00
CA ILE A 10 -5.06 2.37 5.58
C ILE A 10 -3.73 1.65 5.77
N ILE A 11 -3.80 0.36 6.06
CA ILE A 11 -2.65 -0.50 6.20
C ILE A 11 -2.49 -1.30 4.91
N VAL A 12 -1.28 -1.35 4.37
CA VAL A 12 -0.99 -2.02 3.11
C VAL A 12 0.20 -2.96 3.25
N SER A 13 0.12 -4.14 2.65
CA SER A 13 1.22 -5.10 2.55
C SER A 13 1.36 -5.66 1.14
N SER A 14 2.55 -6.13 0.78
CA SER A 14 2.82 -6.91 -0.45
C SER A 14 3.27 -8.34 -0.18
N ASN A 15 3.56 -8.68 1.07
CA ASN A 15 4.05 -9.99 1.48
C ASN A 15 3.31 -10.57 2.71
N ALA A 16 2.26 -9.88 3.20
CA ALA A 16 1.51 -10.25 4.41
C ALA A 16 2.32 -10.27 5.71
N GLU A 17 3.56 -9.79 5.70
CA GLU A 17 4.46 -9.75 6.87
C GLU A 17 4.84 -8.30 7.23
N GLN A 18 5.13 -7.49 6.20
CA GLN A 18 5.50 -6.10 6.34
C GLN A 18 4.31 -5.21 6.00
N TYR A 19 3.93 -4.36 6.96
CA TYR A 19 2.78 -3.49 6.86
C TYR A 19 3.20 -2.02 6.83
N ARG A 20 2.64 -1.26 5.89
CA ARG A 20 2.88 0.17 5.73
C ARG A 20 1.58 0.93 5.93
N VAL A 21 1.65 2.01 6.69
CA VAL A 21 0.51 2.94 6.83
C VAL A 21 0.55 3.93 5.68
N VAL A 22 -0.56 4.03 4.95
CA VAL A 22 -0.79 5.03 3.90
C VAL A 22 -1.86 6.00 4.39
N GLU A 23 -1.52 7.29 4.41
CA GLU A 23 -2.47 8.34 4.72
C GLU A 23 -3.14 8.83 3.43
N ILE A 24 -4.47 8.74 3.41
CA ILE A 24 -5.33 9.04 2.26
C ILE A 24 -6.41 10.08 2.59
N THR A 25 -6.25 10.78 3.71
CA THR A 25 -7.09 11.92 4.10
C THR A 25 -7.24 12.91 2.96
N GLY A 26 -8.47 13.31 2.64
CA GLY A 26 -8.75 14.26 1.57
C GLY A 26 -8.70 13.69 0.14
N ALA A 27 -8.50 12.37 -0.03
CA ALA A 27 -8.47 11.77 -1.36
C ALA A 27 -9.78 12.03 -2.13
N PRO A 28 -9.71 12.51 -3.38
CA PRO A 28 -10.90 12.85 -4.17
C PRO A 28 -11.55 11.66 -4.87
N ASN A 29 -10.80 10.58 -5.11
CA ASN A 29 -11.23 9.40 -5.86
C ASN A 29 -10.28 8.21 -5.62
N GLY A 30 -10.65 7.04 -6.16
CA GLY A 30 -9.88 5.80 -6.00
C GLY A 30 -8.55 5.77 -6.74
N SER A 31 -8.44 6.42 -7.90
CA SER A 31 -7.18 6.46 -8.66
C SER A 31 -6.10 7.19 -7.88
N TYR A 32 -6.45 8.28 -7.18
CA TYR A 32 -5.53 8.97 -6.27
C TYR A 32 -5.09 8.05 -5.11
N ILE A 33 -6.01 7.28 -4.53
CA ILE A 33 -5.69 6.32 -3.45
C ILE A 33 -4.75 5.24 -3.97
N ARG A 34 -5.03 4.67 -5.15
CA ARG A 34 -4.19 3.65 -5.79
C ARG A 34 -2.77 4.17 -6.02
N GLU A 35 -2.63 5.34 -6.63
CA GLU A 35 -1.32 5.97 -6.86
C GLU A 35 -0.57 6.15 -5.54
N ARG A 36 -1.21 6.70 -4.50
CA ARG A 36 -0.60 6.88 -3.18
C ARG A 36 -0.15 5.55 -2.56
N ILE A 37 -0.93 4.49 -2.71
CA ILE A 37 -0.58 3.15 -2.24
C ILE A 37 0.66 2.64 -2.99
N LEU A 38 0.63 2.63 -4.33
CA LEU A 38 1.70 2.08 -5.15
C LEU A 38 3.01 2.84 -4.98
N SER A 39 2.96 4.18 -4.92
CA SER A 39 4.12 5.01 -4.60
C SER A 39 4.67 4.72 -3.20
N LYS A 40 3.80 4.51 -2.19
CA LYS A 40 4.25 4.16 -0.82
C LYS A 40 4.86 2.75 -0.75
N MET A 41 4.43 1.87 -1.64
CA MET A 41 5.00 0.53 -1.85
C MET A 41 6.26 0.55 -2.73
N CYS A 42 6.74 1.72 -3.15
CA CYS A 42 7.90 1.88 -4.03
C CYS A 42 7.77 1.11 -5.35
N VAL A 43 6.54 0.90 -5.81
CA VAL A 43 6.30 0.33 -7.14
C VAL A 43 6.73 1.37 -8.18
N PRO A 44 7.45 0.99 -9.25
CA PRO A 44 7.77 1.92 -10.32
C PRO A 44 6.51 2.27 -11.13
N ASP A 45 6.34 3.53 -11.51
CA ASP A 45 5.15 4.02 -12.22
C ASP A 45 4.84 3.21 -13.49
N ASN A 46 5.88 2.79 -14.22
CA ASN A 46 5.77 1.95 -15.42
C ASN A 46 5.19 0.55 -15.17
N SER A 47 5.11 0.14 -13.91
CA SER A 47 4.64 -1.17 -13.47
C SER A 47 3.28 -1.10 -12.79
N PHE A 48 2.72 0.09 -12.55
CA PHE A 48 1.43 0.26 -11.84
C PHE A 48 0.31 -0.59 -12.43
N SER A 49 0.26 -0.73 -13.76
CA SER A 49 -0.75 -1.52 -14.46
C SER A 49 -0.68 -3.02 -14.20
N ARG A 50 0.46 -3.53 -13.72
CA ARG A 50 0.67 -4.95 -13.39
C ARG A 50 0.22 -5.29 -11.98
N TYR A 51 0.15 -4.30 -11.10
CA TYR A 51 -0.25 -4.50 -9.71
C TYR A 51 -1.74 -4.33 -9.56
N SER A 52 -2.30 -5.22 -8.76
CA SER A 52 -3.66 -5.14 -8.29
C SER A 52 -3.66 -4.91 -6.78
N ILE A 53 -4.71 -4.25 -6.33
CA ILE A 53 -4.96 -3.98 -4.91
C ILE A 53 -6.14 -4.85 -4.50
N TYR A 54 -5.99 -5.58 -3.41
CA TYR A 54 -6.99 -6.49 -2.88
C TYR A 54 -7.32 -6.10 -1.45
N GLN A 55 -8.52 -6.44 -0.97
CA GLN A 55 -8.79 -6.42 0.47
C GLN A 55 -7.98 -7.54 1.14
N SER A 56 -7.61 -7.37 2.42
CA SER A 56 -6.77 -8.34 3.12
C SER A 56 -6.96 -8.32 4.64
N GLU A 57 -6.36 -9.29 5.31
CA GLU A 57 -6.29 -9.43 6.78
C GLU A 57 -4.83 -9.66 7.21
N ILE A 58 -4.56 -9.56 8.52
CA ILE A 58 -3.21 -9.78 9.03
C ILE A 58 -2.79 -11.24 8.80
N GLY A 59 -1.65 -11.42 8.14
CA GLY A 59 -1.09 -12.73 7.80
C GLY A 59 -1.77 -13.40 6.61
N ALA A 60 -2.66 -12.69 5.90
CA ALA A 60 -3.34 -13.19 4.73
C ALA A 60 -2.95 -12.41 3.46
N TYR A 61 -3.09 -13.04 2.30
CA TYR A 61 -2.95 -12.37 1.00
C TYR A 61 -4.27 -11.71 0.58
N ALA A 62 -4.68 -11.85 -0.69
CA ALA A 62 -5.94 -11.28 -1.16
C ALA A 62 -7.16 -11.99 -0.54
N LEU A 63 -8.11 -11.19 -0.10
CA LEU A 63 -9.49 -11.57 0.21
C LEU A 63 -10.38 -11.10 -0.93
N GLY A 64 -10.89 -12.05 -1.71
CA GLY A 64 -11.74 -11.77 -2.87
C GLY A 64 -10.98 -11.23 -4.07
N ASP A 65 -11.70 -10.48 -4.91
CA ASP A 65 -11.20 -9.98 -6.19
C ASP A 65 -10.40 -8.67 -6.08
N ALA A 66 -9.69 -8.35 -7.16
CA ALA A 66 -8.97 -7.09 -7.28
C ALA A 66 -9.96 -5.90 -7.24
N LEU A 67 -9.62 -4.89 -6.44
CA LEU A 67 -10.43 -3.69 -6.26
C LEU A 67 -10.26 -2.73 -7.45
N SER A 68 -11.38 -2.41 -8.11
CA SER A 68 -11.46 -1.28 -9.03
C SER A 68 -11.22 0.05 -8.29
N ASP A 69 -10.91 1.14 -8.99
CA ASP A 69 -10.78 2.45 -8.34
C ASP A 69 -12.07 2.86 -7.62
N SER A 70 -13.21 2.54 -8.22
CA SER A 70 -14.51 2.83 -7.63
C SER A 70 -14.75 2.06 -6.34
N ASP A 71 -14.36 0.79 -6.29
CA ASP A 71 -14.57 -0.06 -5.13
C ASP A 71 -13.54 0.24 -4.04
N LEU A 72 -12.29 0.50 -4.40
CA LEU A 72 -11.25 0.98 -3.49
C LEU A 72 -11.70 2.26 -2.78
N PHE A 73 -12.25 3.21 -3.53
CA PHE A 73 -12.76 4.45 -2.96
C PHE A 73 -13.94 4.24 -2.02
N LYS A 74 -14.93 3.43 -2.43
CA LYS A 74 -16.08 3.10 -1.58
C LYS A 74 -15.63 2.40 -0.28
N LEU A 75 -14.67 1.47 -0.39
CA LEU A 75 -14.15 0.72 0.75
C LEU A 75 -13.45 1.65 1.74
N CYS A 76 -12.61 2.56 1.26
CA CYS A 76 -11.97 3.58 2.09
C CYS A 76 -12.99 4.55 2.71
N LEU A 77 -14.08 4.86 2.01
CA LEU A 77 -15.14 5.73 2.52
C LEU A 77 -15.99 5.04 3.60
N GLN A 78 -16.18 3.73 3.50
CA GLN A 78 -17.04 2.96 4.40
C GLN A 78 -16.29 2.45 5.64
N TYR A 79 -15.04 2.02 5.48
CA TYR A 79 -14.26 1.35 6.53
C TYR A 79 -12.93 2.04 6.85
N GLY A 80 -12.58 3.09 6.11
CA GLY A 80 -11.37 3.84 6.37
C GLY A 80 -11.53 4.71 7.60
N ASP A 81 -10.57 4.63 8.52
CA ASP A 81 -10.62 5.34 9.79
C ASP A 81 -9.22 5.83 10.21
N PRO A 82 -9.10 6.76 11.19
CA PRO A 82 -7.81 7.29 11.63
C PRO A 82 -6.87 6.27 12.29
N SER A 83 -7.39 5.15 12.80
CA SER A 83 -6.60 4.08 13.45
C SER A 83 -6.02 3.08 12.46
N GLY A 84 -6.50 3.06 11.21
CA GLY A 84 -5.97 2.18 10.17
C GLY A 84 -6.52 0.75 10.22
N SER A 85 -7.82 0.57 10.46
CA SER A 85 -8.44 -0.76 10.53
C SER A 85 -8.49 -1.45 9.16
N LEU A 86 -8.61 -0.67 8.08
CA LEU A 86 -8.70 -1.19 6.72
C LEU A 86 -7.33 -1.67 6.24
N ARG A 87 -7.29 -2.93 5.78
CA ARG A 87 -6.08 -3.61 5.32
C ARG A 87 -6.21 -4.00 3.86
N LEU A 88 -5.14 -3.73 3.12
CA LEU A 88 -5.05 -4.02 1.69
C LEU A 88 -3.79 -4.80 1.38
N PHE A 89 -3.87 -5.63 0.34
CA PHE A 89 -2.76 -6.39 -0.20
C PHE A 89 -2.47 -5.92 -1.63
N VAL A 90 -1.19 -5.70 -1.94
CA VAL A 90 -0.73 -5.22 -3.25
C VAL A 90 0.16 -6.29 -3.86
N SER A 91 -0.26 -6.85 -4.99
CA SER A 91 0.51 -7.89 -5.68
C SER A 91 0.11 -7.98 -7.14
N THR A 92 0.96 -8.63 -7.93
CA THR A 92 0.68 -9.05 -9.31
C THR A 92 -0.19 -10.31 -9.37
N ALA A 93 -0.42 -10.98 -8.25
CA ALA A 93 -1.32 -12.13 -8.14
C ALA A 93 -1.97 -12.20 -6.73
N PRO A 94 -3.20 -12.73 -6.62
CA PRO A 94 -3.96 -12.70 -5.37
C PRO A 94 -3.40 -13.62 -4.28
N ASN A 95 -2.74 -14.72 -4.66
CA ASN A 95 -2.36 -15.81 -3.76
C ASN A 95 -0.85 -15.91 -3.50
N ARG A 96 -0.07 -14.93 -3.93
CA ARG A 96 1.38 -14.91 -3.73
C ARG A 96 1.90 -13.50 -3.59
N PRO A 97 3.02 -13.32 -2.87
CA PRO A 97 3.77 -12.09 -2.98
C PRO A 97 4.27 -11.94 -4.42
N PRO A 98 4.55 -10.71 -4.84
CA PRO A 98 5.18 -10.49 -6.12
C PRO A 98 6.58 -11.15 -6.19
N THR A 99 6.92 -11.75 -7.32
CA THR A 99 8.23 -12.38 -7.54
C THR A 99 9.32 -11.33 -7.77
N ARG A 100 10.37 -11.36 -6.93
CA ARG A 100 11.67 -10.62 -6.84
C ARG A 100 12.18 -9.71 -7.97
N ASN A 101 11.68 -9.73 -9.19
CA ASN A 101 11.99 -8.74 -10.23
C ASN A 101 11.29 -7.38 -10.02
N GLU A 102 10.85 -7.13 -8.78
CA GLU A 102 10.14 -5.95 -8.33
C GLU A 102 10.99 -5.33 -7.20
N PRO A 103 11.13 -4.00 -7.17
CA PRO A 103 12.24 -3.33 -6.50
C PRO A 103 12.40 -3.80 -5.06
N GLU A 104 13.60 -4.29 -4.74
CA GLU A 104 14.00 -4.62 -3.38
C GLU A 104 13.71 -3.40 -2.49
N TYR A 105 12.84 -3.58 -1.50
CA TYR A 105 12.48 -2.54 -0.57
C TYR A 105 13.74 -2.02 0.14
N PRO A 106 14.03 -0.70 0.13
CA PRO A 106 15.10 -0.19 0.96
C PRO A 106 14.70 -0.40 2.42
N ASN A 107 15.42 -1.29 3.09
CA ASN A 107 15.23 -1.69 4.49
C ASN A 107 15.67 -0.59 5.48
N ASN A 108 15.49 0.68 5.12
CA ASN A 108 16.10 1.83 5.80
C ASN A 108 15.09 2.65 6.57
N LEU A 109 14.32 1.98 7.44
CA LEU A 109 13.81 2.61 8.66
C LEU A 109 14.51 2.03 9.90
N THR A 110 15.83 1.85 9.81
CA THR A 110 16.70 1.55 10.94
C THR A 110 17.87 2.54 10.97
N LYS A 111 17.70 3.56 11.81
CA LYS A 111 18.69 4.41 12.54
C LYS A 111 19.78 5.17 11.75
N PRO A 112 20.09 6.43 12.13
CA PRO A 112 21.38 7.03 11.78
C PRO A 112 22.48 6.32 12.57
N SER A 113 23.21 5.41 11.93
CA SER A 113 24.42 4.81 12.48
C SER A 113 25.65 5.42 11.81
N ASN A 114 26.39 6.18 12.62
CA ASN A 114 27.76 6.65 12.42
C ASN A 114 28.59 5.80 11.44
N ILE A 115 29.19 6.45 10.45
CA ILE A 115 30.34 5.88 9.73
C ILE A 115 31.56 6.69 10.15
N LEU A 116 32.35 6.10 11.05
CA LEU A 116 33.74 6.48 11.27
C LEU A 116 34.64 5.34 10.76
N LEU A 117 35.53 5.71 9.83
CA LEU A 117 36.85 5.13 9.48
C LEU A 117 36.97 3.69 8.94
N HIS A 118 37.50 3.57 7.71
CA HIS A 118 38.87 3.07 7.43
C HIS A 118 39.19 3.28 5.92
N THR A 119 40.18 4.12 5.59
CA THR A 119 41.57 3.76 5.22
C THR A 119 41.71 3.14 3.83
N VAL A 120 42.34 3.90 2.93
CA VAL A 120 43.55 3.51 2.18
C VAL A 120 44.47 4.72 2.07
#